data_AF-A0A957SQS3-F1
#
_entry.id   AF-A0A957SQS3-F1
#
_cell.length_a   1.000
_cell.length_b   1.000
_cell.length_c   1.000
_cell.angle_alpha   90.00
_cell.angle_beta   90.00
_cell.angle_gamma   90.00
#
_symmetry.space_group_name_H-M   'P 1'
#
loop_
_entity.id
_entity.type
_entity.pdbx_description
1 polymer ?
#
loop_
_entity_poly.entity_id
_entity_poly.type
_entity_poly.pdbx_seq_one_letter_code
_entity_poly.pdbx_strand_id
1 'polypeptide(L)'
;MDESYLQRKHMHEAQPTVICIHGAGGGGWEFALWQPIWADAGYCVVAHDLAPAADGLAETRFDDYLQQVLDWVPAQGPNILVGASLGGMLALKAAEII
;
A
#
# COMPACT_ATOMS: atom_id res chain seq x y z
N MET A 1 -0.79 2.97 -35.37
CA MET A 1 -0.45 2.26 -34.11
C MET A 1 -1.77 1.77 -33.55
N ASP A 2 -1.95 0.47 -33.38
CA ASP A 2 -3.25 -0.20 -33.14
C ASP A 2 -3.61 -0.22 -31.64
N GLU A 3 -4.87 0.05 -31.30
CA GLU A 3 -5.43 -0.06 -29.93
C GLU A 3 -5.13 -1.42 -29.28
N SER A 4 -5.14 -2.49 -30.08
CA SER A 4 -4.83 -3.85 -29.61
C SER A 4 -3.38 -4.01 -29.12
N TYR A 5 -2.46 -3.17 -29.61
CA TYR A 5 -1.05 -3.17 -29.18
C TYR A 5 -0.89 -2.44 -27.85
N LEU A 6 -1.61 -1.33 -27.65
CA LEU A 6 -1.61 -0.59 -26.38
C LEU A 6 -2.27 -1.40 -25.25
N GLN A 7 -3.38 -2.08 -25.52
CA GLN A 7 -4.02 -3.00 -24.56
C GLN A 7 -3.11 -4.19 -24.20
N ARG A 8 -2.43 -4.80 -25.18
CA ARG A 8 -1.48 -5.89 -24.92
C ARG A 8 -0.25 -5.46 -24.12
N LYS A 9 0.22 -4.22 -24.33
CA LYS A 9 1.33 -3.66 -23.56
C LYS A 9 0.93 -3.38 -22.10
N HIS A 10 -0.28 -2.83 -21.87
CA HIS A 10 -0.84 -2.66 -20.52
C HIS A 10 -1.10 -3.99 -19.81
N MET A 11 -1.38 -5.07 -20.55
CA MET A 11 -1.49 -6.42 -19.96
C MET A 11 -0.14 -7.07 -19.60
N HIS A 12 0.99 -6.56 -20.09
CA HIS A 12 2.32 -7.12 -19.85
C HIS A 12 3.12 -6.41 -18.76
N GLU A 13 2.76 -5.16 -18.44
CA GLU A 13 3.28 -4.47 -17.26
C GLU A 13 2.43 -4.88 -16.05
N ALA A 14 3.07 -5.27 -14.95
CA ALA A 14 2.37 -5.60 -13.71
C ALA A 14 1.47 -4.44 -13.30
N GLN A 15 0.21 -4.72 -12.96
CA GLN A 15 -0.75 -3.68 -12.58
C GLN A 15 -0.18 -2.84 -11.42
N PRO A 16 -0.20 -1.50 -11.51
CA PRO A 16 0.32 -0.64 -10.46
C PRO A 16 -0.45 -0.88 -9.16
N THR A 17 0.25 -0.87 -8.03
CA THR A 17 -0.37 -1.09 -6.72
C THR A 17 -0.30 0.17 -5.85
N VAL A 18 -1.41 0.51 -5.21
CA VAL A 18 -1.51 1.58 -4.21
C VAL A 18 -1.59 0.93 -2.83
N ILE A 19 -0.62 1.21 -1.97
CA ILE A 19 -0.56 0.74 -0.60
C ILE A 19 -0.97 1.90 0.32
N CYS A 20 -2.13 1.76 0.94
CA CYS A 20 -2.74 2.73 1.83
C CYS A 20 -2.49 2.35 3.30
N ILE A 21 -1.85 3.25 4.05
CA ILE A 21 -1.35 2.99 5.41
C ILE A 21 -2.02 3.98 6.37
N HIS A 22 -2.83 3.47 7.29
CA HIS A 22 -3.61 4.27 8.22
C HIS A 22 -2.76 4.82 9.39
N GLY A 23 -3.35 5.76 10.14
CA GLY A 23 -2.74 6.33 11.34
C GLY A 23 -2.93 5.49 12.60
N ALA A 24 -2.34 5.91 13.72
CA ALA A 24 -2.56 5.25 15.01
C ALA A 24 -4.05 5.28 15.41
N GLY A 25 -4.59 4.13 15.82
CA GLY A 25 -6.02 3.97 16.15
C GLY A 25 -6.95 3.86 14.93
N GLY A 26 -6.39 3.91 13.71
CA GLY A 26 -7.11 3.76 12.46
C GLY A 26 -7.22 2.30 11.98
N GLY A 27 -7.64 2.14 10.74
CA GLY A 27 -7.63 0.89 9.99
C GLY A 27 -7.74 1.15 8.49
N GLY A 28 -7.62 0.10 7.69
CA GLY A 28 -7.79 0.14 6.24
C GLY A 28 -9.14 0.70 5.80
N TRP A 29 -10.14 0.66 6.68
CA TRP A 29 -11.46 1.28 6.48
C TRP A 29 -11.38 2.79 6.22
N GLU A 30 -10.35 3.50 6.69
CA GLU A 30 -10.13 4.93 6.41
C GLU A 30 -10.05 5.21 4.90
N PHE A 31 -9.63 4.22 4.12
CA PHE A 31 -9.45 4.33 2.68
C PHE A 31 -10.61 3.76 1.87
N ALA A 32 -11.65 3.21 2.50
CA ALA A 32 -12.74 2.51 1.81
C ALA A 32 -13.41 3.35 0.69
N LEU A 33 -13.55 4.66 0.88
CA LEU A 33 -14.10 5.57 -0.13
C LEU A 33 -13.17 5.79 -1.33
N TRP A 34 -11.86 5.60 -1.15
CA TRP A 34 -10.84 5.81 -2.18
C TRP A 34 -10.52 4.55 -2.96
N GLN A 35 -10.68 3.36 -2.38
CA GLN A 35 -10.42 2.08 -3.05
C GLN A 35 -11.13 1.94 -4.41
N PRO A 36 -12.44 2.24 -4.56
CA PRO A 36 -13.10 2.12 -5.87
C PRO A 36 -12.56 3.13 -6.89
N ILE A 37 -12.13 4.32 -6.46
CA ILE A 37 -11.58 5.35 -7.35
C ILE A 37 -10.25 4.88 -7.95
N TRP A 38 -9.38 4.28 -7.12
CA TRP A 38 -8.12 3.70 -7.57
C TRP A 38 -8.34 2.46 -8.46
N ALA A 39 -9.27 1.59 -8.08
CA ALA A 39 -9.59 0.39 -8.86
C ALA A 39 -10.12 0.75 -10.26
N ASP A 40 -11.04 1.72 -10.36
CA ASP A 40 -11.56 2.22 -11.64
C ASP A 40 -10.45 2.86 -12.51
N ALA A 41 -9.40 3.39 -11.88
CA ALA A 41 -8.22 3.91 -12.54
C ALA A 41 -7.18 2.83 -12.93
N GLY A 42 -7.49 1.54 -12.68
CA GLY A 42 -6.65 0.41 -13.07
C GLY A 42 -5.56 0.02 -12.06
N TYR A 43 -5.68 0.48 -10.81
CA TYR A 43 -4.74 0.12 -9.74
C TYR A 43 -5.25 -1.05 -8.90
N CYS A 44 -4.34 -1.90 -8.45
CA CYS A 44 -4.57 -2.77 -7.30
C CYS A 44 -4.49 -1.93 -6.02
N VAL A 45 -5.39 -2.15 -5.06
CA VAL A 45 -5.40 -1.38 -3.80
C VAL A 45 -5.19 -2.32 -2.62
N VAL A 46 -4.20 -1.99 -1.78
CA VAL A 46 -3.92 -2.69 -0.53
C VAL A 46 -4.15 -1.71 0.61
N ALA A 47 -5.06 -2.05 1.53
CA ALA A 47 -5.40 -1.24 2.70
C ALA A 47 -5.68 -2.17 3.89
N HIS A 48 -4.63 -2.83 4.37
CA HIS A 48 -4.71 -3.72 5.53
C HIS A 48 -4.63 -2.92 6.85
N ASP A 49 -5.13 -3.51 7.92
CA ASP A 49 -4.94 -2.98 9.27
C ASP A 49 -3.52 -3.32 9.76
N LEU A 50 -2.84 -2.33 10.35
CA LEU A 50 -1.61 -2.51 11.11
C LEU A 50 -1.95 -3.28 12.40
N ALA A 51 -1.24 -4.38 12.64
CA ALA A 51 -1.41 -5.19 13.83
C ALA A 51 -0.29 -4.89 14.85
N PRO A 52 -0.59 -4.92 16.16
CA PRO A 52 0.45 -4.90 17.17
C PRO A 52 1.33 -6.15 17.06
N ALA A 53 2.56 -6.06 17.56
CA ALA A 53 3.46 -7.20 17.73
C ALA A 53 2.81 -8.30 18.59
N ALA A 54 3.31 -9.53 18.48
CA ALA A 54 2.78 -10.68 19.21
C ALA A 54 2.77 -10.49 20.75
N ASP A 55 3.75 -9.75 21.27
CA ASP A 55 3.87 -9.40 22.70
C ASP A 55 2.94 -8.24 23.12
N GLY A 56 2.12 -7.74 22.20
CA GLY A 56 1.09 -6.73 22.44
C GLY A 56 1.51 -5.30 22.08
N LEU A 57 0.53 -4.39 22.14
CA LEU A 57 0.68 -3.00 21.69
C LEU A 57 1.77 -2.24 22.47
N ALA A 58 1.91 -2.50 23.78
CA ALA A 58 2.88 -1.82 24.63
C ALA A 58 4.33 -2.12 24.23
N GLU A 59 4.59 -3.31 23.70
CA GLU A 59 5.91 -3.74 23.23
C GLU A 59 6.11 -3.47 21.74
N THR A 60 5.06 -3.04 21.03
CA THR A 60 5.12 -2.83 19.58
C THR A 60 5.95 -1.58 19.27
N ARG A 61 6.90 -1.74 18.36
CA ARG A 61 7.82 -0.70 17.91
C ARG A 61 7.44 -0.24 16.50
N PHE A 62 8.05 0.88 16.10
CA PHE A 62 7.87 1.40 14.75
C PHE A 62 8.29 0.38 13.67
N ASP A 63 9.40 -0.33 13.89
CA ASP A 63 9.94 -1.29 12.92
C ASP A 63 9.02 -2.51 12.71
N ASP A 64 8.24 -2.89 13.73
CA ASP A 64 7.26 -3.97 13.60
C ASP A 64 6.13 -3.60 12.62
N TYR A 65 5.72 -2.32 12.63
CA TYR A 65 4.77 -1.80 11.66
C TYR A 65 5.40 -1.58 10.30
N LEU A 66 6.66 -1.13 10.25
CA LEU A 66 7.37 -0.94 8.99
C LEU A 66 7.51 -2.26 8.24
N GLN A 67 7.86 -3.35 8.93
CA GLN A 67 7.97 -4.65 8.32
C GLN A 67 6.64 -5.11 7.70
N GLN A 68 5.52 -4.89 8.40
CA GLN A 68 4.19 -5.18 7.83
C GLN A 68 3.94 -4.41 6.53
N VAL A 69 4.27 -3.12 6.48
CA VAL A 69 4.12 -2.33 5.25
C VAL A 69 5.01 -2.86 4.13
N LEU A 70 6.26 -3.21 4.41
CA LEU A 70 7.17 -3.78 3.41
C LEU A 70 6.64 -5.12 2.86
N ASP A 71 6.04 -5.95 3.73
CA ASP A 71 5.44 -7.23 3.34
C ASP A 71 4.18 -7.06 2.47
N TRP A 72 3.52 -5.90 2.53
CA TRP A 72 2.38 -5.58 1.66
C TRP A 72 2.78 -5.09 0.27
N VAL A 73 4.03 -4.64 0.10
CA VAL A 73 4.52 -4.09 -1.16
C VAL A 73 4.85 -5.25 -2.12
N PRO A 74 4.22 -5.32 -3.31
CA PRO A 74 4.60 -6.30 -4.31
C PRO A 74 6.06 -6.16 -4.75
N ALA A 75 6.75 -7.29 -4.90
CA ALA A 75 8.15 -7.32 -5.32
C ALA A 75 8.40 -6.84 -6.77
N GLN A 76 7.35 -6.66 -7.58
CA GLN A 76 7.43 -6.25 -8.97
C GLN A 76 6.33 -5.26 -9.30
N GLY A 77 6.64 -4.35 -10.23
CA GLY A 77 5.69 -3.35 -10.72
C GLY A 77 5.79 -2.01 -9.98
N PRO A 78 5.13 -0.97 -10.51
CA PRO A 78 5.11 0.35 -9.89
C PRO A 78 4.21 0.37 -8.65
N ASN A 79 4.73 0.96 -7.57
CA ASN A 79 4.06 1.06 -6.27
C ASN A 79 3.85 2.52 -5.86
N ILE A 80 2.69 2.85 -5.31
CA ILE A 80 2.37 4.16 -4.73
C ILE A 80 2.07 3.95 -3.25
N LEU A 81 2.77 4.67 -2.38
CA LEU A 81 2.50 4.66 -0.94
C LEU A 81 1.66 5.87 -0.55
N VAL A 82 0.55 5.64 0.14
CA VAL A 82 -0.34 6.69 0.66
C VAL A 82 -0.47 6.50 2.16
N GLY A 83 0.01 7.45 2.95
CA GLY A 83 0.04 7.31 4.40
C GLY A 83 -0.61 8.49 5.13
N ALA A 84 -1.39 8.19 6.18
CA ALA A 84 -1.98 9.18 7.07
C ALA A 84 -1.31 9.15 8.46
N SER A 85 -0.86 10.31 8.97
CA SER A 85 -0.24 10.42 10.30
C SER A 85 0.91 9.40 10.52
N LEU A 86 0.81 8.47 11.47
CA LEU A 86 1.76 7.34 11.64
C LEU A 86 2.01 6.60 10.32
N GLY A 87 0.95 6.30 9.57
CA GLY A 87 1.06 5.67 8.26
C GLY A 87 1.83 6.50 7.25
N GLY A 88 1.80 7.83 7.37
CA GLY A 88 2.63 8.74 6.56
C GLY A 88 4.12 8.59 6.86
N MET A 89 4.49 8.47 8.14
CA MET A 89 5.87 8.21 8.53
C MET A 89 6.36 6.83 8.05
N LEU A 90 5.49 5.81 8.14
CA LEU A 90 5.78 4.46 7.63
C LEU A 90 5.94 4.47 6.11
N ALA A 91 5.08 5.17 5.38
CA ALA A 91 5.17 5.34 3.92
C ALA A 91 6.50 5.96 3.51
N LEU A 92 6.89 7.06 4.15
CA LEU A 92 8.16 7.72 3.87
C LEU A 92 9.35 6.79 4.15
N LYS A 93 9.32 6.06 5.26
CA LYS A 93 10.42 5.16 5.61
C LYS A 93 10.50 3.96 4.66
N ALA A 94 9.37 3.38 4.27
CA ALA A 94 9.32 2.29 3.30
C ALA A 94 9.85 2.74 1.94
N ALA A 95 9.54 3.97 1.49
CA ALA A 95 10.04 4.53 0.23
C ALA A 95 11.57 4.68 0.18
N GLU A 96 12.27 4.72 1.32
CA GLU A 96 13.74 4.70 1.35
C GLU A 96 14.34 3.30 1.10
N ILE A 97 13.51 2.25 1.24
CA ILE A 97 13.94 0.84 1.23
C ILE A 97 13.58 0.16 -0.10
N ILE A 98 12.42 0.50 -0.68
CA ILE A 98 11.85 -0.17 -1.86
C ILE A 98 12.21 0.51 -3.19
#